data_AF-A0A9Q4ES97-F1
#
_entry.id   AF-A0A9Q4ES97-F1
#
_cell.length_a   1.000
_cell.length_b   1.000
_cell.length_c   1.000
_cell.angle_alpha   90.00
_cell.angle_beta   90.00
_cell.angle_gamma   90.00
#
_symmetry.space_group_name_H-M   'P 1'
#
loop_
_entity.id
_entity.type
_entity.pdbx_description
1 polymer ?
#
loop_
_entity_poly.entity_id
_entity_poly.type
_entity_poly.pdbx_seq_one_letter_code
_entity_poly.pdbx_strand_id
1 'polypeptide(L)'
;MDRLINPTKHSFYFRLSKYDCYKVRTGKCSLDLNDKEFNALEGEEREYALKCRRLAAHYIKPDMHKKHSGIYASANACGHISFSDGQHRMCICKRSGVDKLLVHLSNNGDYVCHICQDKSKKVTVAEKLKQLVFNKGSNKLARENDFIDDDFFDKNRLF
;
A
#
# COMPACT_ATOMS: atom_id res chain seq x y z
N MET A 1 -3.78 9.24 19.02
CA MET A 1 -3.07 10.46 19.44
C MET A 1 -2.06 10.83 18.37
N ASP A 2 -1.76 12.11 18.20
CA ASP A 2 -0.81 12.51 17.17
C ASP A 2 0.62 12.16 17.58
N ARG A 3 1.36 11.53 16.66
CA ARG A 3 2.73 11.06 16.87
C ARG A 3 3.56 11.26 15.61
N LEU A 4 4.79 11.71 15.79
CA LEU A 4 5.79 11.71 14.73
C LEU A 4 6.32 10.30 14.53
N ILE A 5 6.23 9.80 13.30
CA ILE A 5 6.81 8.51 12.91
C ILE A 5 7.73 8.68 11.71
N ASN A 6 8.58 7.68 11.46
CA ASN A 6 9.33 7.56 10.23
C ASN A 6 8.68 6.48 9.33
N PRO A 7 7.93 6.85 8.28
CA PRO A 7 7.28 5.90 7.38
C PRO A 7 8.19 4.81 6.83
N THR A 8 9.47 5.10 6.59
CA THR A 8 10.40 4.10 5.99
C THR A 8 10.82 3.01 6.97
N LYS A 9 10.61 3.21 8.28
CA LYS A 9 10.97 2.27 9.35
C LYS A 9 9.81 1.40 9.83
N HIS A 10 8.62 1.56 9.25
CA HIS A 10 7.43 0.83 9.67
C HIS A 10 6.91 -0.09 8.57
N SER A 11 6.34 -1.20 9.01
CA SER A 11 5.59 -2.09 8.15
C SER A 11 4.11 -1.75 8.11
N PHE A 12 3.52 -1.77 6.92
CA PHE A 12 2.15 -1.32 6.73
C PHE A 12 1.23 -2.43 6.22
N TYR A 13 -0.04 -2.31 6.62
CA TYR A 13 -1.12 -3.16 6.16
C TYR A 13 -2.14 -2.29 5.41
N PHE A 14 -2.11 -2.38 4.09
CA PHE A 14 -2.97 -1.63 3.19
C PHE A 14 -4.20 -2.46 2.79
N ARG A 15 -5.36 -1.81 2.87
CA ARG A 15 -6.64 -2.25 2.32
C ARG A 15 -6.93 -1.40 1.08
N LEU A 16 -6.18 -1.65 0.01
CA LEU A 16 -6.33 -0.95 -1.28
C LEU A 16 -6.69 -1.98 -2.35
N SER A 17 -7.72 -1.68 -3.15
CA SER A 17 -8.15 -2.53 -4.26
C SER A 17 -7.64 -2.03 -5.62
N LYS A 18 -7.98 -2.78 -6.69
CA LYS A 18 -7.80 -2.36 -8.09
C LYS A 18 -8.57 -1.08 -8.47
N TYR A 19 -9.50 -0.63 -7.61
CA TYR A 19 -10.27 0.59 -7.79
C TYR A 19 -9.68 1.78 -7.02
N ASP A 20 -8.82 1.53 -6.03
CA ASP A 20 -8.23 2.58 -5.19
C ASP A 20 -6.80 2.90 -5.64
N CYS A 21 -6.04 1.87 -6.03
CA CYS A 21 -4.62 1.99 -6.28
C CYS A 21 -4.22 1.48 -7.67
N TYR A 22 -3.63 2.37 -8.46
CA TYR A 22 -3.14 2.06 -9.81
C TYR A 22 -2.13 0.90 -9.81
N LYS A 23 -1.25 0.81 -8.80
CA LYS A 23 -0.30 -0.33 -8.69
C LYS A 23 -0.99 -1.66 -8.47
N VAL A 24 -2.07 -1.68 -7.68
CA VAL A 24 -2.84 -2.91 -7.44
C VAL A 24 -3.55 -3.34 -8.72
N ARG A 25 -4.04 -2.36 -9.47
CA ARG A 25 -4.71 -2.57 -10.75
C ARG A 25 -3.78 -3.09 -11.85
N THR A 26 -2.60 -2.50 -12.01
CA THR A 26 -1.75 -2.70 -13.20
C THR A 26 -0.42 -3.38 -12.90
N GLY A 27 -0.05 -3.53 -11.62
CA GLY A 27 1.27 -3.96 -11.19
C GLY A 27 2.33 -2.85 -11.15
N LYS A 28 2.11 -1.71 -11.83
CA LYS A 28 3.04 -0.56 -11.91
C LYS A 28 2.51 0.64 -11.13
N CYS A 29 3.36 1.32 -10.34
CA CYS A 29 2.93 2.52 -9.64
C CYS A 29 2.81 3.71 -10.60
N SER A 30 1.74 4.51 -10.47
CA SER A 30 1.57 5.70 -11.33
C SER A 30 2.60 6.80 -11.07
N LEU A 31 3.26 6.77 -9.92
CA LEU A 31 4.38 7.65 -9.59
C LEU A 31 5.69 7.23 -10.28
N ASP A 32 5.77 5.98 -10.77
CA ASP A 32 6.95 5.44 -11.48
C ASP A 32 6.78 5.55 -13.01
N LEU A 33 5.64 6.05 -13.49
CA LEU A 33 5.42 6.32 -14.91
C LEU A 33 6.18 7.58 -15.31
N ASN A 34 6.96 7.50 -16.37
CA ASN A 34 7.50 8.70 -17.01
C ASN A 34 6.39 9.47 -17.76
N ASP A 35 6.67 10.70 -18.18
CA ASP A 35 5.66 11.56 -18.80
C ASP A 35 5.13 10.98 -20.12
N LYS A 36 5.95 10.29 -20.91
CA LYS A 36 5.50 9.62 -22.14
C LYS A 36 4.52 8.49 -21.82
N GLU A 37 4.85 7.64 -20.85
CA GLU A 37 3.98 6.55 -20.41
C GLU A 37 2.66 7.06 -19.83
N PHE A 38 2.72 8.13 -19.02
CA PHE A 38 1.54 8.72 -18.42
C PHE A 38 0.64 9.42 -19.44
N ASN A 39 1.24 10.16 -20.39
CA ASN A 39 0.49 10.88 -21.43
C ASN A 39 -0.09 9.95 -22.50
N ALA A 40 0.38 8.71 -22.60
CA ALA A 40 -0.21 7.68 -23.45
C ALA A 40 -1.43 6.99 -22.80
N LEU A 41 -1.70 7.23 -21.52
CA LEU A 41 -2.90 6.72 -20.86
C LEU A 41 -4.11 7.55 -21.31
N GLU A 42 -5.22 6.87 -21.57
CA GLU A 42 -6.48 7.49 -21.97
C GLU A 42 -7.63 7.06 -21.04
N GLY A 43 -8.69 7.86 -21.01
CA GLY A 43 -9.92 7.56 -20.27
C GLY A 43 -9.71 7.25 -18.79
N GLU A 44 -10.34 6.17 -18.31
CA GLU A 44 -10.31 5.79 -16.89
C GLU A 44 -8.88 5.51 -16.38
N GLU A 45 -8.02 4.87 -17.18
CA GLU A 45 -6.66 4.52 -16.75
C GLU A 45 -5.85 5.77 -16.43
N ARG A 46 -6.02 6.82 -17.23
CA ARG A 46 -5.40 8.12 -16.97
C ARG A 46 -5.91 8.72 -15.66
N GLU A 47 -7.22 8.70 -15.43
CA GLU A 47 -7.82 9.24 -14.20
C GLU A 47 -7.36 8.48 -12.94
N TYR A 48 -7.30 7.14 -12.99
CA TYR A 48 -6.78 6.33 -11.88
C TYR A 48 -5.30 6.65 -11.60
N ALA A 49 -4.46 6.75 -12.63
CA ALA A 49 -3.06 7.11 -12.47
C ALA A 49 -2.89 8.54 -11.92
N LEU A 50 -3.69 9.49 -12.41
CA LEU A 50 -3.64 10.90 -12.09
C LEU A 50 -4.00 11.20 -10.63
N LYS A 51 -4.97 10.47 -10.04
CA LYS A 51 -5.36 10.63 -8.63
C LYS A 51 -4.17 10.59 -7.68
N CYS A 52 -3.32 9.56 -7.78
CA CYS A 52 -2.16 9.42 -6.90
C CYS A 52 -1.07 10.47 -7.21
N ARG A 53 -0.85 10.81 -8.49
CA ARG A 53 0.12 11.85 -8.91
C ARG A 53 -0.27 13.23 -8.39
N ARG A 54 -1.55 13.62 -8.49
CA ARG A 54 -2.08 14.87 -7.93
C ARG A 54 -1.90 14.91 -6.42
N LEU A 55 -2.23 13.81 -5.74
CA LEU A 55 -2.06 13.71 -4.29
C LEU A 55 -0.58 13.87 -3.91
N ALA A 56 0.34 13.18 -4.59
CA ALA A 56 1.77 13.32 -4.31
C ALA A 56 2.29 14.74 -4.56
N ALA A 57 1.87 15.37 -5.67
CA ALA A 57 2.23 16.75 -5.96
C ALA A 57 1.73 17.73 -4.88
N HIS A 58 0.49 17.56 -4.42
CA HIS A 58 -0.10 18.40 -3.37
C HIS A 58 0.47 18.10 -1.97
N TYR A 59 0.94 16.88 -1.72
CA TYR A 59 1.31 16.47 -0.37
C TYR A 59 2.81 16.62 -0.07
N ILE A 60 3.65 16.43 -1.09
CA ILE A 60 5.11 16.56 -0.99
C ILE A 60 5.56 17.99 -1.28
N LYS A 61 5.21 18.56 -2.45
CA LYS A 61 5.78 19.85 -2.91
C LYS A 61 5.47 21.07 -2.03
N PRO A 62 4.36 21.14 -1.27
CA PRO A 62 4.12 22.23 -0.32
C PRO A 62 4.43 21.86 1.13
N ASP A 63 5.15 20.75 1.37
CA ASP A 63 5.45 20.26 2.73
C ASP A 63 4.19 20.05 3.59
N MET A 64 3.03 19.80 2.95
CA MET A 64 1.74 19.64 3.64
C MET A 64 1.76 18.49 4.65
N HIS A 65 2.56 17.45 4.37
CA HIS A 65 2.83 16.35 5.28
C HIS A 65 3.39 16.78 6.65
N LYS A 66 4.01 17.97 6.77
CA LYS A 66 4.53 18.53 8.03
C LYS A 66 3.47 19.25 8.88
N LYS A 67 2.39 19.76 8.26
CA LYS A 67 1.39 20.60 8.94
C LYS A 67 0.27 19.78 9.57
N HIS A 68 -0.35 18.90 8.79
CA HIS A 68 -1.34 17.95 9.27
C HIS A 68 -1.44 16.84 8.23
N SER A 69 -1.05 15.62 8.60
CA SER A 69 -1.02 14.55 7.62
C SER A 69 -2.42 14.11 7.18
N GLY A 70 -3.43 14.26 8.03
CA GLY A 70 -4.75 13.66 7.82
C GLY A 70 -4.65 12.15 7.64
N ILE A 71 -3.68 11.52 8.32
CA ILE A 71 -3.51 10.08 8.34
C ILE A 71 -3.94 9.58 9.71
N TYR A 72 -4.87 8.63 9.69
CA TYR A 72 -5.41 7.99 10.88
C TYR A 72 -5.07 6.51 10.80
N ALA A 73 -4.27 6.08 11.76
CA ALA A 73 -3.63 4.78 11.73
C ALA A 73 -3.65 4.12 13.11
N SER A 74 -3.50 2.80 13.11
CA SER A 74 -3.46 2.01 14.34
C SER A 74 -2.32 1.00 14.27
N ALA A 75 -1.47 0.97 15.28
CA ALA A 75 -0.46 -0.06 15.42
C ALA A 75 -1.12 -1.38 15.88
N ASN A 76 -0.83 -2.47 15.19
CA ASN A 76 -1.35 -3.80 15.50
C ASN A 76 -0.34 -4.61 16.34
N ALA A 77 -0.79 -5.65 17.03
CA ALA A 77 0.08 -6.57 17.78
C ALA A 77 1.12 -7.28 16.90
N CYS A 78 0.84 -7.46 15.62
CA CYS A 78 1.77 -8.06 14.66
C CYS A 78 2.86 -7.10 14.14
N GLY A 79 2.96 -5.88 14.67
CA GLY A 79 3.94 -4.88 14.27
C GLY A 79 3.57 -4.07 13.01
N HIS A 80 2.57 -4.52 12.24
CA HIS A 80 2.03 -3.73 11.12
C HIS A 80 1.18 -2.56 11.60
N ILE A 81 1.21 -1.46 10.85
CA ILE A 81 0.31 -0.32 11.01
C ILE A 81 -0.86 -0.45 10.01
N SER A 82 -2.09 -0.46 10.52
CA SER A 82 -3.35 -0.37 9.75
C SER A 82 -3.81 1.07 9.61
N PHE A 83 -4.75 1.32 8.71
CA PHE A 83 -5.30 2.66 8.48
C PHE A 83 -6.82 2.65 8.52
N SER A 84 -7.40 3.71 9.09
CA SER A 84 -8.79 4.10 8.85
C SER A 84 -8.90 5.15 7.75
N ASP A 85 -7.88 6.00 7.59
CA ASP A 85 -7.76 6.95 6.48
C ASP A 85 -6.29 7.30 6.19
N GLY A 86 -6.00 7.73 4.96
CA GLY A 86 -4.69 8.25 4.56
C GLY A 86 -3.70 7.21 4.05
N GLN A 87 -4.18 6.02 3.64
CA GLN A 87 -3.35 4.94 3.07
C GLN A 87 -2.42 5.41 1.94
N HIS A 88 -2.97 6.12 0.95
CA HIS A 88 -2.18 6.66 -0.16
C HIS A 88 -1.18 7.73 0.29
N ARG A 89 -1.57 8.61 1.23
CA ARG A 89 -0.69 9.65 1.79
C ARG A 89 0.51 9.02 2.50
N MET A 90 0.28 7.99 3.32
CA MET A 90 1.35 7.23 3.96
C MET A 90 2.27 6.55 2.94
N CYS A 91 1.68 5.85 1.95
CA CYS A 91 2.46 5.18 0.91
C CYS A 91 3.33 6.17 0.13
N ILE A 92 2.79 7.34 -0.25
CA ILE A 92 3.55 8.43 -0.88
C ILE A 92 4.71 8.86 0.01
N CYS A 93 4.47 9.17 1.29
CA CYS A 93 5.54 9.59 2.21
C CYS A 93 6.64 8.54 2.37
N LYS A 94 6.28 7.26 2.54
CA LYS A 94 7.24 6.15 2.60
C LYS A 94 8.09 6.10 1.34
N ARG A 95 7.45 6.16 0.17
CA ARG A 95 8.14 6.09 -1.13
C ARG A 95 9.04 7.28 -1.38
N SER A 96 8.62 8.47 -0.97
CA SER A 96 9.39 9.71 -1.07
C SER A 96 10.50 9.84 -0.03
N GLY A 97 10.69 8.85 0.84
CA GLY A 97 11.76 8.86 1.84
C GLY A 97 11.56 9.88 2.96
N VAL A 98 10.32 10.30 3.22
CA VAL A 98 10.00 11.20 4.34
C VAL A 98 10.39 10.50 5.64
N ASP A 99 11.19 11.16 6.45
CA ASP A 99 11.77 10.61 7.68
C ASP A 99 10.97 10.98 8.95
N LYS A 100 10.14 12.03 8.87
CA LYS A 100 9.27 12.52 9.93
C LYS A 100 7.90 12.89 9.40
N LEU A 101 6.87 12.21 9.89
CA LEU A 101 5.47 12.43 9.52
C LEU A 101 4.60 12.44 10.77
N LEU A 102 3.82 13.51 10.97
CA LEU A 102 2.90 13.62 12.10
C LEU A 102 1.61 12.87 11.77
N VAL A 103 1.29 11.79 12.48
CA VAL A 103 0.17 10.89 12.18
C VAL A 103 -0.70 10.71 13.42
N HIS A 104 -2.01 10.63 13.26
CA HIS A 104 -2.86 10.17 14.35
C HIS A 104 -2.71 8.67 14.51
N LEU A 105 -1.87 8.24 15.47
CA LEU A 105 -1.59 6.85 15.73
C LEU A 105 -2.28 6.39 17.03
N SER A 106 -3.11 5.38 16.91
CA SER A 106 -3.71 4.65 18.04
C SER A 106 -3.07 3.27 18.18
N ASN A 107 -3.39 2.59 19.28
CA ASN A 107 -3.04 1.19 19.47
C ASN A 107 -4.30 0.34 19.19
N ASN A 108 -4.17 -0.66 18.33
CA ASN A 108 -5.25 -1.60 18.00
C ASN A 108 -5.26 -2.84 18.91
N GLY A 109 -4.53 -2.76 20.03
CA GLY A 109 -4.40 -3.83 21.00
C GLY A 109 -3.84 -5.10 20.37
N ASP A 110 -4.52 -6.20 20.69
CA ASP A 110 -4.20 -7.59 20.39
C ASP A 110 -4.45 -7.94 18.92
N TYR A 111 -5.01 -7.03 18.13
CA TYR A 111 -5.37 -7.30 16.74
C TYR A 111 -4.14 -7.67 15.92
N VAL A 112 -4.24 -8.78 15.20
CA VAL A 112 -3.27 -9.25 14.20
C VAL A 112 -3.89 -9.02 12.82
N CYS A 113 -3.19 -8.34 11.90
CA CYS A 113 -3.72 -8.09 10.56
C CYS A 113 -3.98 -9.38 9.79
N HIS A 114 -4.94 -9.36 8.85
CA HIS A 114 -5.35 -10.57 8.13
C HIS A 114 -4.21 -11.24 7.36
N ILE A 115 -3.26 -10.47 6.80
CA ILE A 115 -2.09 -11.04 6.13
C ILE A 115 -1.24 -11.86 7.10
N CYS A 116 -0.99 -11.35 8.32
CA CYS A 116 -0.24 -12.09 9.33
C CYS A 116 -1.02 -13.31 9.84
N GLN A 117 -2.34 -13.19 9.98
CA GLN A 117 -3.21 -14.33 10.33
C GLN A 117 -3.15 -15.42 9.25
N ASP A 118 -3.15 -15.04 7.97
CA ASP A 118 -3.07 -16.00 6.87
C ASP A 118 -1.69 -16.62 6.74
N LYS A 119 -0.61 -15.85 6.96
CA LYS A 119 0.77 -16.37 7.01
C LYS A 119 0.99 -17.33 8.19
N SER A 120 0.29 -17.16 9.31
CA SER A 120 0.43 -18.02 10.49
C SER A 120 -0.41 -19.30 10.42
N LYS A 121 -1.40 -19.39 9.52
CA LYS A 121 -2.13 -20.63 9.25
C LYS A 121 -1.18 -21.67 8.67
N LYS A 122 -1.01 -22.80 9.36
CA LYS A 122 -0.28 -23.97 8.86
C LYS A 122 -1.03 -24.56 7.67
N VAL A 123 -0.60 -24.22 6.47
CA VAL A 123 -1.12 -24.80 5.23
C VAL A 123 -0.82 -26.29 5.22
N THR A 124 -1.85 -27.12 5.16
CA THR A 124 -1.73 -28.58 5.11
C THR A 124 -1.06 -29.02 3.79
N VAL A 125 -0.46 -30.21 3.77
CA VAL A 125 0.21 -30.75 2.57
C VAL A 125 -0.76 -30.83 1.37
N ALA A 126 -2.04 -31.13 1.62
CA ALA A 126 -3.09 -31.18 0.59
C ALA A 126 -3.39 -29.80 -0.03
N GLU A 127 -3.36 -28.73 0.77
CA GLU A 127 -3.56 -27.36 0.28
C GLU A 127 -2.34 -26.86 -0.51
N LYS A 128 -1.12 -27.23 -0.10
CA LYS A 128 0.09 -26.97 -0.89
C LYS A 128 0.05 -27.66 -2.26
N LEU A 129 -0.44 -28.91 -2.30
CA LEU A 129 -0.59 -29.65 -3.56
C LEU A 129 -1.63 -28.98 -4.48
N LYS A 130 -2.78 -28.56 -3.95
CA LYS A 130 -3.79 -27.82 -4.73
C LYS A 130 -3.21 -26.52 -5.28
N GLN A 131 -2.48 -25.74 -4.49
CA GLN A 131 -1.86 -24.50 -4.97
C GLN A 131 -0.85 -24.72 -6.11
N LEU A 132 -0.10 -25.83 -6.09
CA LEU A 132 0.85 -26.18 -7.16
C LEU A 132 0.16 -26.60 -8.45
N VAL A 133 -0.98 -27.30 -8.36
CA VAL A 133 -1.72 -27.81 -9.53
C VAL A 133 -2.53 -26.70 -10.21
N PHE A 134 -3.03 -25.72 -9.47
CA PHE A 134 -3.87 -24.63 -10.00
C PHE A 134 -3.11 -23.33 -10.36
N ASN A 135 -1.84 -23.14 -9.96
CA ASN A 135 -1.06 -21.91 -10.24
C ASN A 135 -0.30 -21.90 -11.59
N LYS A 136 -0.81 -22.56 -12.64
CA LYS A 136 -0.12 -22.59 -13.95
C LYS A 136 -0.58 -21.53 -14.96
N GLY A 137 -1.42 -20.58 -14.56
CA GLY A 137 -1.84 -19.54 -15.50
C GLY A 137 -2.55 -18.39 -14.81
N SER A 138 -1.82 -17.28 -14.66
CA SER A 138 -2.26 -15.89 -14.74
C SER A 138 -1.39 -15.03 -13.82
N ASN A 139 -1.02 -13.86 -14.32
CA ASN A 139 -0.55 -12.75 -13.50
C ASN A 139 -1.33 -12.76 -12.19
N LYS A 140 -0.62 -12.65 -11.06
CA LYS A 140 -1.18 -12.52 -9.72
C LYS A 140 -1.93 -11.18 -9.62
N LEU A 141 -3.02 -11.07 -10.35
CA LEU A 141 -4.03 -10.04 -10.23
C LEU A 141 -4.61 -10.23 -8.85
N ALA A 142 -4.42 -9.21 -8.04
CA ALA A 142 -4.91 -9.15 -6.69
C ALA A 142 -6.38 -9.63 -6.67
N ARG A 143 -6.70 -10.70 -5.95
CA ARG A 143 -8.10 -11.14 -5.75
C ARG A 143 -8.88 -9.95 -5.21
N GLU A 144 -10.19 -9.94 -5.45
CA GLU A 144 -11.09 -8.81 -5.16
C GLU A 144 -11.17 -8.37 -3.68
N ASN A 145 -10.42 -9.01 -2.77
CA ASN A 145 -10.26 -8.60 -1.37
C ASN A 145 -8.79 -8.70 -0.90
N ASP A 146 -7.82 -8.62 -1.81
CA ASP A 146 -6.41 -8.82 -1.46
C ASP A 146 -5.90 -7.68 -0.58
N PHE A 147 -5.70 -8.04 0.67
CA PHE A 147 -4.95 -7.27 1.63
C PHE A 147 -3.47 -7.21 1.20
N ILE A 148 -2.86 -6.03 1.32
CA ILE A 148 -1.56 -5.76 0.75
C ILE A 148 -0.58 -5.33 1.84
N ASP A 149 0.59 -5.95 1.89
CA ASP A 149 1.70 -5.59 2.77
C ASP A 149 2.85 -4.97 1.98
N ASP A 150 3.91 -4.55 2.68
CA ASP A 150 5.11 -4.01 2.05
C ASP A 150 5.76 -5.01 1.08
N ASP A 151 5.68 -6.32 1.33
CA ASP A 151 6.25 -7.35 0.43
C ASP A 151 5.66 -7.21 -0.98
N PHE A 152 4.37 -6.91 -1.12
CA PHE A 152 3.76 -6.65 -2.43
C PHE A 152 4.30 -5.37 -3.07
N PHE A 153 4.56 -4.33 -2.28
CA PHE A 153 5.10 -3.08 -2.81
C PHE A 153 6.59 -3.17 -3.16
N ASP A 154 7.36 -4.02 -2.49
CA ASP A 154 8.80 -4.16 -2.67
C ASP A 154 9.19 -5.22 -3.72
N LYS A 155 8.40 -6.28 -3.92
CA LYS A 155 8.69 -7.33 -4.93
C LYS A 155 8.67 -6.86 -6.39
N ASN A 156 8.09 -5.68 -6.66
CA ASN A 156 8.05 -5.08 -8.01
C ASN A 156 9.02 -3.87 -8.14
N ARG A 157 10.05 -3.78 -7.28
CA ARG A 157 11.13 -2.77 -7.37
C ARG A 157 12.43 -3.30 -7.97
N LEU A 158 12.44 -4.49 -8.60
CA LEU A 158 13.60 -4.99 -9.33
C LEU A 158 13.76 -4.23 -10.65
N PHE A 159 14.38 -3.05 -10.59
CA PHE A 159 15.35 -2.48 -11.54
C PHE A 159 16.06 -1.31 -10.86
#